data_AF-A0A2V6UCU3-F1
#
_entry.id   AF-A0A2V6UCU3-F1
#
_cell.length_a   1.000
_cell.length_b   1.000
_cell.length_c   1.000
_cell.angle_alpha   90.00
_cell.angle_beta   90.00
_cell.angle_gamma   90.00
#
_symmetry.space_group_name_H-M   'P 1'
#
loop_
_entity.id
_entity.type
_entity.pdbx_description
1 polymer ?
#
loop_
_entity_poly.entity_id
_entity_poly.type
_entity_poly.pdbx_seq_one_letter_code
_entity_poly.pdbx_strand_id
1 'polypeptide(L)'
;MIVQPSGLGGTNWSPVPYSPDTGYFYVPGTIRPGAFARYGDKFLVGQRYVGGTQAAPIGAQMSGTFTAIDGKTNKIAWQHKTPYRIGGGGGATVTAGGLVFRGEPDGNFLAIDAKTGQELWRFQTGFGADAPPVVYEVDGEQFVVIATGGNQLQGSANGDAVWAFSLKGQVGPLWPPPPPPTIAGPVGPIATGVDTIKMGGNNVEYSFVPGRVRIKAGSTLNFTNVGDLPHGATAWQKGDWDTGVVPAGLSKSITFTEPGVYYYICAPHPWMYGQVIVE
;
A
#
# COMPACT_ATOMS: atom_id res chain seq x y z
N MET A 1 -18.79 -4.32 9.25
CA MET A 1 -18.00 -5.13 10.19
C MET A 1 -16.54 -4.67 10.13
N ILE A 2 -15.83 -4.56 11.26
CA ILE A 2 -14.39 -4.29 11.29
C ILE A 2 -13.67 -5.58 11.68
N VAL A 3 -12.69 -6.02 10.90
CA VAL A 3 -11.89 -7.24 11.17
C VAL A 3 -10.40 -7.02 10.90
N GLN A 4 -9.58 -7.83 11.54
CA GLN A 4 -8.14 -7.95 11.27
C GLN A 4 -7.76 -9.44 11.30
N PRO A 5 -7.06 -9.98 10.29
CA PRO A 5 -6.55 -9.30 9.10
C PRO A 5 -7.66 -8.73 8.21
N SER A 6 -7.35 -7.62 7.53
CA SER A 6 -8.21 -7.09 6.46
C SER A 6 -8.20 -8.05 5.26
N GLY A 7 -9.02 -7.83 4.23
CA GLY A 7 -8.96 -8.64 2.99
C GLY A 7 -7.71 -8.43 2.15
N LEU A 8 -6.77 -7.58 2.58
CA LEU A 8 -5.38 -7.61 2.08
C LEU A 8 -4.54 -8.72 2.74
N GLY A 9 -5.10 -9.49 3.67
CA GLY A 9 -4.43 -10.57 4.38
C GLY A 9 -3.53 -10.10 5.52
N GLY A 10 -3.10 -11.06 6.34
CA GLY A 10 -1.99 -10.88 7.28
C GLY A 10 -0.65 -11.06 6.56
N THR A 11 -0.60 -11.91 5.54
CA THR A 11 0.40 -11.95 4.47
C THR A 11 -0.35 -12.09 3.14
N ASN A 12 0.28 -11.74 2.02
CA ASN A 12 -0.34 -11.76 0.70
C ASN A 12 0.61 -12.38 -0.35
N TRP A 13 0.89 -11.70 -1.46
CA TRP A 13 1.69 -12.23 -2.57
C TRP A 13 3.21 -12.31 -2.32
N SER A 14 3.70 -11.77 -1.21
CA SER A 14 5.14 -11.83 -0.91
C SER A 14 5.58 -13.26 -0.60
N PRO A 15 6.61 -13.80 -1.28
CA PRO A 15 7.08 -15.14 -1.00
C PRO A 15 7.67 -15.22 0.42
N VAL A 16 7.47 -16.38 1.04
CA VAL A 16 7.99 -16.71 2.38
C VAL A 16 9.14 -17.69 2.19
N PRO A 17 10.41 -17.26 2.32
CA PRO A 17 11.53 -18.18 2.21
C PRO A 17 11.63 -19.09 3.44
N TYR A 18 12.17 -20.28 3.23
CA TYR A 18 12.47 -21.28 4.27
C TYR A 18 13.97 -21.56 4.29
N SER A 19 14.57 -21.61 5.48
CA SER A 19 15.96 -22.05 5.65
C SER A 19 16.00 -23.44 6.27
N PRO A 20 16.58 -24.45 5.59
CA PRO A 20 16.82 -25.76 6.18
C PRO A 20 17.78 -25.72 7.39
N ASP A 21 18.71 -24.77 7.43
CA ASP A 21 19.73 -24.65 8.49
C ASP A 21 19.13 -24.19 9.82
N THR A 22 18.22 -23.20 9.77
CA THR A 22 17.51 -22.73 10.97
C THR A 22 16.22 -23.50 11.23
N GLY A 23 15.62 -24.06 10.17
CA GLY A 23 14.26 -24.61 10.19
C GLY A 23 13.16 -23.55 10.20
N TYR A 24 13.49 -22.29 9.91
CA TYR A 24 12.55 -21.16 10.02
C TYR A 24 11.93 -20.78 8.67
N PHE A 25 10.67 -20.36 8.72
CA PHE A 25 10.00 -19.58 7.68
C PHE A 25 10.11 -18.10 8.02
N TYR A 26 10.43 -17.24 7.05
CA TYR A 26 10.55 -15.79 7.24
C TYR A 26 9.36 -15.06 6.63
N VAL A 27 8.39 -14.72 7.48
CA VAL A 27 7.06 -14.28 7.06
C VAL A 27 6.93 -12.76 7.15
N PRO A 28 6.72 -12.04 6.03
CA PRO A 28 6.31 -10.65 6.07
C PRO A 28 4.82 -10.53 6.42
N GLY A 29 4.51 -9.55 7.24
CA GLY A 29 3.22 -9.37 7.89
C GLY A 29 2.65 -7.98 7.66
N THR A 30 1.32 -7.91 7.62
CA THR A 30 0.53 -6.68 7.57
C THR A 30 -0.42 -6.65 8.76
N ILE A 31 -0.34 -5.57 9.54
CA ILE A 31 -1.30 -5.20 10.56
C ILE A 31 -2.14 -4.07 9.99
N ARG A 32 -3.34 -4.40 9.54
CA ARG A 32 -4.28 -3.45 8.96
C ARG A 32 -5.72 -3.90 9.28
N PRO A 33 -6.53 -3.08 9.95
CA PRO A 33 -7.96 -3.35 10.07
C PRO A 33 -8.67 -3.09 8.75
N GLY A 34 -9.75 -3.83 8.48
CA GLY A 34 -10.64 -3.62 7.34
C GLY A 34 -12.08 -3.45 7.80
N ALA A 35 -12.72 -2.35 7.38
CA ALA A 35 -14.15 -2.16 7.45
C ALA A 35 -14.80 -2.67 6.16
N PHE A 36 -15.72 -3.62 6.28
CA PHE A 36 -16.43 -4.23 5.17
C PHE A 36 -17.89 -3.78 5.12
N ALA A 37 -18.36 -3.51 3.91
CA ALA A 37 -19.76 -3.29 3.58
C ALA A 37 -20.16 -4.07 2.33
N ARG A 38 -21.40 -4.56 2.28
CA ARG A 38 -21.93 -5.29 1.13
C ARG A 38 -22.71 -4.32 0.24
N TYR A 39 -22.51 -4.41 -1.07
CA TYR A 39 -23.34 -3.75 -2.09
C TYR A 39 -23.23 -4.52 -3.41
N GLY A 40 -24.16 -4.27 -4.34
CA GLY A 40 -24.18 -4.89 -5.66
C GLY A 40 -24.64 -6.34 -5.59
N ASP A 41 -25.77 -6.63 -6.21
CA ASP A 41 -26.42 -7.95 -6.23
C ASP A 41 -26.51 -8.55 -7.65
N LYS A 42 -26.04 -7.81 -8.66
CA LYS A 42 -26.09 -8.22 -10.07
C LYS A 42 -24.70 -8.44 -10.62
N PHE A 43 -24.46 -9.65 -11.12
CA PHE A 43 -23.30 -9.97 -11.94
C PHE A 43 -23.53 -9.48 -13.37
N LEU A 44 -22.56 -8.75 -13.92
CA LEU A 44 -22.54 -8.30 -15.31
C LEU A 44 -21.27 -8.81 -15.96
N VAL A 45 -21.41 -9.55 -17.06
CA VAL A 45 -20.27 -10.11 -17.80
C VAL A 45 -19.33 -9.00 -18.24
N GLY A 46 -18.03 -9.19 -18.01
CA GLY A 46 -16.99 -8.22 -18.38
C GLY A 46 -16.81 -7.05 -17.39
N GLN A 47 -17.64 -6.95 -16.35
CA GLN A 47 -17.50 -5.94 -15.30
C GLN A 47 -16.88 -6.52 -14.03
N ARG A 48 -16.19 -5.67 -13.27
CA ARG A 48 -15.63 -6.05 -11.96
C ARG A 48 -16.76 -6.47 -11.02
N TYR A 49 -16.68 -7.67 -10.46
CA TYR A 49 -17.68 -8.22 -9.55
C TYR A 49 -17.07 -8.48 -8.17
N VAL A 50 -17.32 -7.56 -7.23
CA VAL A 50 -16.76 -7.61 -5.87
C VAL A 50 -17.80 -8.03 -4.82
N GLY A 51 -19.09 -7.73 -5.05
CA GLY A 51 -20.18 -8.02 -4.11
C GLY A 51 -20.11 -7.25 -2.79
N GLY A 52 -19.29 -6.20 -2.74
CA GLY A 52 -19.07 -5.37 -1.55
C GLY A 52 -17.79 -4.55 -1.65
N THR A 53 -17.37 -4.01 -0.51
CA THR A 53 -16.23 -3.10 -0.39
C THR A 53 -15.51 -3.29 0.94
N GLN A 54 -14.24 -2.90 0.93
CA GLN A 54 -13.38 -2.92 2.11
C GLN A 54 -12.37 -1.77 2.10
N ALA A 55 -12.40 -0.95 3.15
CA ALA A 55 -11.41 0.09 3.40
C ALA A 55 -10.77 -0.10 4.77
N ALA A 56 -9.55 0.38 5.00
CA ALA A 56 -9.13 0.63 6.37
C ALA A 56 -9.95 1.82 6.91
N PRO A 57 -10.50 1.74 8.14
CA PRO A 57 -11.16 2.88 8.76
C PRO A 57 -10.23 4.09 8.79
N ILE A 58 -10.74 5.28 8.47
CA ILE A 58 -9.95 6.51 8.51
C ILE A 58 -9.46 6.74 9.94
N GLY A 59 -8.19 7.12 10.08
CA GLY A 59 -7.51 7.27 11.37
C GLY A 59 -6.96 5.96 11.95
N ALA A 60 -7.26 4.80 11.36
CA ALA A 60 -6.69 3.53 11.81
C ALA A 60 -5.18 3.48 11.54
N GLN A 61 -4.43 3.06 12.56
CA GLN A 61 -3.01 2.77 12.42
C GLN A 61 -2.81 1.48 11.60
N MET A 62 -1.78 1.50 10.79
CA MET A 62 -1.35 0.41 9.93
C MET A 62 0.14 0.20 10.11
N SER A 63 0.56 -1.05 10.20
CA SER A 63 1.96 -1.43 10.40
C SER A 63 2.21 -2.82 9.83
N GLY A 64 3.38 -3.39 10.09
CA GLY A 64 3.73 -4.73 9.65
C GLY A 64 4.63 -5.46 10.65
N THR A 65 4.96 -6.69 10.29
CA THR A 65 5.91 -7.50 11.04
C THR A 65 6.79 -8.29 10.07
N PHE A 66 8.03 -8.56 10.44
CA PHE A 66 8.84 -9.57 9.76
C PHE A 66 9.20 -10.64 10.79
N THR A 67 8.70 -11.85 10.58
CA THR A 67 8.66 -12.87 11.64
C THR A 67 9.37 -14.12 11.19
N ALA A 68 10.34 -14.61 11.96
CA ALA A 68 10.83 -15.97 11.83
C ALA A 68 9.96 -16.92 12.65
N ILE A 69 9.40 -17.93 12.00
CA ILE A 69 8.58 -18.96 12.62
C ILE A 69 9.30 -20.29 12.47
N ASP A 70 9.55 -20.97 13.58
CA ASP A 70 10.11 -22.32 13.57
C ASP A 70 9.07 -23.32 13.06
N GLY A 71 9.36 -23.93 11.90
CA GLY A 71 8.47 -24.87 11.23
C GLY A 71 8.31 -26.21 11.98
N LYS A 72 9.18 -26.52 12.94
CA LYS A 72 9.06 -27.74 13.76
C LYS A 72 8.18 -27.52 14.98
N THR A 73 8.28 -26.34 15.60
CA THR A 73 7.61 -26.04 16.87
C THR A 73 6.39 -25.15 16.73
N ASN A 74 6.15 -24.55 15.56
CA ASN A 74 5.12 -23.54 15.29
C ASN A 74 5.21 -22.32 16.21
N LYS A 75 6.41 -21.99 16.70
CA LYS A 75 6.67 -20.84 17.56
C LYS A 75 7.42 -19.74 16.82
N ILE A 76 7.19 -18.49 17.24
CA ILE A 76 7.99 -17.36 16.80
C ILE A 76 9.40 -17.51 17.39
N ALA A 77 10.40 -17.61 16.52
CA ALA A 77 11.81 -17.59 16.92
C ALA A 77 12.26 -16.16 17.22
N TRP A 78 11.91 -15.23 16.32
CA TRP A 78 12.08 -13.78 16.51
C TRP A 78 11.10 -13.01 15.63
N GLN A 79 10.87 -11.74 15.95
CA GLN A 79 9.97 -10.87 15.19
C GLN A 79 10.43 -9.41 15.24
N HIS A 80 10.44 -8.77 14.07
CA HIS A 80 10.54 -7.32 13.94
C HIS A 80 9.16 -6.73 13.74
N LYS A 81 8.88 -5.61 14.43
CA LYS A 81 7.77 -4.74 14.09
C LYS A 81 8.26 -3.71 13.09
N THR A 82 7.50 -3.51 12.02
CA THR A 82 7.81 -2.51 11.00
C THR A 82 6.77 -1.40 11.06
N PRO A 83 7.16 -0.13 10.88
CA PRO A 83 6.18 0.96 10.82
C PRO A 83 5.27 0.83 9.60
N TYR A 84 5.73 0.14 8.55
CA TYR A 84 5.01 -0.04 7.30
C TYR A 84 4.42 -1.44 7.21
N ARG A 85 3.30 -1.55 6.49
CA ARG A 85 2.75 -2.83 6.04
C ARG A 85 3.75 -3.47 5.09
N ILE A 86 4.01 -4.78 5.21
CA ILE A 86 4.98 -5.47 4.34
C ILE A 86 4.49 -6.84 3.85
N GLY A 87 3.31 -7.30 4.28
CA GLY A 87 2.77 -8.60 3.87
C GLY A 87 2.42 -8.70 2.38
N GLY A 88 2.27 -7.58 1.67
CA GLY A 88 1.99 -7.53 0.23
C GLY A 88 3.00 -6.65 -0.48
N GLY A 89 4.29 -6.97 -0.38
CA GLY A 89 5.39 -6.19 -0.94
C GLY A 89 6.64 -6.19 -0.07
N GLY A 90 6.91 -7.26 0.67
CA GLY A 90 8.05 -7.34 1.60
C GLY A 90 8.73 -8.70 1.51
N GLY A 91 8.75 -9.26 0.30
CA GLY A 91 9.34 -10.56 0.01
C GLY A 91 10.80 -10.61 0.45
N ALA A 92 11.24 -11.81 0.81
CA ALA A 92 12.60 -12.04 1.29
C ALA A 92 13.21 -13.25 0.60
N THR A 93 14.53 -13.34 0.64
CA THR A 93 15.29 -14.54 0.28
C THR A 93 16.28 -14.84 1.41
N VAL A 94 16.45 -16.13 1.71
CA VAL A 94 17.41 -16.61 2.71
C VAL A 94 18.52 -17.40 2.01
N THR A 95 19.73 -17.30 2.51
CA THR A 95 20.92 -17.96 1.95
C THR A 95 21.55 -18.92 2.95
N ALA A 96 22.34 -19.88 2.46
CA ALA A 96 23.14 -20.78 3.29
C ALA A 96 24.24 -20.06 4.09
N GLY A 97 24.54 -18.79 3.77
CA GLY A 97 25.43 -17.95 4.57
C GLY A 97 24.80 -17.44 5.87
N GLY A 98 23.58 -17.85 6.20
CA GLY A 98 22.88 -17.41 7.41
C GLY A 98 22.31 -16.00 7.29
N LEU A 99 22.07 -15.51 6.06
CA LEU A 99 21.54 -14.17 5.80
C LEU A 99 20.15 -14.23 5.17
N VAL A 100 19.26 -13.36 5.65
CA VAL A 100 17.97 -13.03 5.04
C VAL A 100 18.07 -11.64 4.43
N PHE A 101 17.83 -11.54 3.12
CA PHE A 101 17.73 -10.28 2.40
C PHE A 101 16.26 -9.92 2.19
N ARG A 102 15.90 -8.65 2.43
CA ARG A 102 14.53 -8.14 2.23
C ARG A 102 14.53 -6.65 1.96
N GLY A 103 13.56 -6.19 1.19
CA GLY A 103 13.30 -4.75 1.00
C GLY A 103 12.17 -4.24 1.88
N GLU A 104 12.08 -2.91 1.98
CA GLU A 104 11.06 -2.17 2.70
C GLU A 104 10.37 -1.12 1.82
N PRO A 105 9.10 -0.77 2.12
CA PRO A 105 8.35 0.24 1.38
C PRO A 105 8.95 1.65 1.34
N ASP A 106 9.85 2.00 2.27
CA ASP A 106 10.59 3.26 2.29
C ASP A 106 11.95 3.17 1.58
N GLY A 107 12.14 2.12 0.78
CA GLY A 107 13.29 1.92 -0.09
C GLY A 107 14.53 1.37 0.57
N ASN A 108 14.48 1.04 1.87
CA ASN A 108 15.56 0.31 2.49
C ASN A 108 15.63 -1.14 2.00
N PHE A 109 16.84 -1.60 1.68
CA PHE A 109 17.17 -3.00 1.43
C PHE A 109 18.10 -3.48 2.54
N LEU A 110 17.74 -4.57 3.20
CA LEU A 110 18.34 -5.04 4.44
C LEU A 110 18.96 -6.43 4.27
N ALA A 111 20.07 -6.66 4.98
CA ALA A 111 20.56 -7.99 5.28
C ALA A 111 20.45 -8.25 6.79
N ILE A 112 19.86 -9.38 7.15
CA ILE A 112 19.51 -9.73 8.52
C ILE A 112 20.09 -11.11 8.84
N ASP A 113 20.63 -11.28 10.04
CA ASP A 113 21.03 -12.58 10.56
C ASP A 113 19.81 -13.52 10.66
N ALA A 114 19.87 -14.64 9.96
CA ALA A 114 18.75 -15.55 9.78
C ALA A 114 18.30 -16.22 11.10
N LYS A 115 19.18 -16.32 12.10
CA LYS A 115 18.90 -17.02 13.36
C LYS A 115 18.41 -16.08 14.45
N THR A 116 18.97 -14.88 14.53
CA THR A 116 18.72 -13.92 15.60
C THR A 116 17.78 -12.79 15.20
N GLY A 117 17.64 -12.54 13.90
CA GLY A 117 16.94 -11.38 13.39
C GLY A 117 17.77 -10.10 13.44
N GLN A 118 19.03 -10.12 13.86
CA GLN A 118 19.83 -8.90 13.93
C GLN A 118 20.04 -8.28 12.53
N GLU A 119 19.74 -7.00 12.36
CA GLU A 119 20.13 -6.27 11.15
C GLU A 119 21.66 -6.13 11.11
N LEU A 120 22.25 -6.56 10.00
CA LEU A 120 23.70 -6.54 9.78
C LEU A 120 24.11 -5.49 8.75
N TRP A 121 23.21 -5.16 7.82
CA TRP A 121 23.47 -4.21 6.75
C TRP A 121 22.18 -3.60 6.21
N ARG A 122 22.30 -2.36 5.71
CA ARG A 122 21.21 -1.57 5.13
C ARG A 122 21.72 -0.73 3.98
N PHE A 123 20.89 -0.58 2.95
CA PHE A 123 21.14 0.29 1.81
C PHE A 123 19.85 0.97 1.34
N GLN A 124 19.92 2.25 1.00
CA GLN A 124 18.77 3.00 0.50
C GLN A 124 18.76 3.00 -1.04
N THR A 125 17.69 2.45 -1.61
CA THR A 125 17.53 2.22 -3.05
C THR A 125 16.84 3.37 -3.79
N GLY A 126 16.24 4.32 -3.06
CA GLY A 126 15.59 5.52 -3.59
C GLY A 126 14.09 5.37 -3.89
N PHE A 127 13.59 4.14 -3.97
CA PHE A 127 12.20 3.84 -4.33
C PHE A 127 11.68 2.66 -3.50
N GLY A 128 10.37 2.41 -3.47
CA GLY A 128 9.82 1.28 -2.73
C GLY A 128 10.46 -0.06 -3.13
N ALA A 129 11.13 -0.70 -2.17
CA ALA A 129 11.84 -1.96 -2.37
C ALA A 129 10.93 -3.14 -2.03
N ASP A 130 9.82 -3.25 -2.75
CA ASP A 130 8.75 -4.18 -2.39
C ASP A 130 8.88 -5.60 -3.01
N ALA A 131 9.79 -5.77 -3.97
CA ALA A 131 10.00 -7.03 -4.67
C ALA A 131 10.83 -8.04 -3.85
N PRO A 132 10.64 -9.35 -4.05
CA PRO A 132 11.54 -10.33 -3.46
C PRO A 132 12.93 -10.26 -4.12
N PRO A 133 14.02 -10.24 -3.34
CA PRO A 133 15.36 -10.26 -3.88
C PRO A 133 15.73 -11.65 -4.43
N VAL A 134 16.61 -11.72 -5.41
CA VAL A 134 17.18 -12.95 -5.99
C VAL A 134 18.68 -12.98 -5.73
N VAL A 135 19.24 -14.18 -5.56
CA VAL A 135 20.68 -14.39 -5.42
C VAL A 135 21.18 -15.27 -6.56
N TYR A 136 22.28 -14.90 -7.21
CA TYR A 136 22.93 -15.70 -8.25
C TYR A 136 24.44 -15.47 -8.26
N GLU A 137 25.16 -16.24 -9.06
CA GLU A 137 26.61 -16.11 -9.25
C GLU A 137 26.95 -15.93 -10.73
N VAL A 138 27.93 -15.07 -11.03
CA VAL A 138 28.54 -14.92 -12.36
C VAL A 138 30.05 -14.87 -12.18
N ASP A 139 30.78 -15.73 -12.89
CA ASP A 139 32.25 -15.78 -12.89
C ASP A 139 32.89 -15.82 -11.48
N GLY A 140 32.28 -16.58 -10.56
CA GLY A 140 32.75 -16.72 -9.18
C GLY A 140 32.42 -15.56 -8.25
N GLU A 141 31.62 -14.59 -8.70
CA GLU A 141 31.12 -13.48 -7.88
C GLU A 141 29.62 -13.64 -7.62
N GLN A 142 29.25 -13.63 -6.34
CA GLN A 142 27.86 -13.67 -5.90
C GLN A 142 27.22 -12.28 -5.97
N PHE A 143 26.00 -12.25 -6.49
CA PHE A 143 25.16 -11.06 -6.57
C PHE A 143 23.85 -11.28 -5.82
N VAL A 144 23.39 -10.22 -5.14
CA VAL A 144 22.04 -10.11 -4.60
C VAL A 144 21.33 -9.00 -5.38
N VAL A 145 20.15 -9.28 -5.93
CA VAL A 145 19.47 -8.38 -6.86
C VAL A 145 18.02 -8.14 -6.44
N ILE A 146 17.56 -6.90 -6.51
CA ILE A 146 16.18 -6.51 -6.19
C ILE A 146 15.66 -5.45 -7.18
N ALA A 147 14.43 -5.62 -7.63
CA ALA A 147 13.71 -4.60 -8.38
C ALA A 147 13.02 -3.63 -7.41
N THR A 148 13.17 -2.32 -7.65
CA THR A 148 12.63 -1.26 -6.81
C THR A 148 11.72 -0.37 -7.64
N GLY A 149 10.50 -0.85 -7.84
CA GLY A 149 9.46 -0.20 -8.62
C GLY A 149 8.35 0.44 -7.79
N GLY A 150 8.35 0.25 -6.47
CA GLY A 150 7.25 0.63 -5.60
C GLY A 150 6.03 -0.28 -5.70
N ASN A 151 5.01 0.06 -4.92
CA ASN A 151 3.83 -0.76 -4.73
C ASN A 151 2.64 0.11 -4.30
N GLN A 152 1.71 0.30 -5.24
CA GLN A 152 0.56 1.16 -5.05
C GLN A 152 -0.36 0.73 -3.89
N LEU A 153 -0.49 -0.58 -3.62
CA LEU A 153 -1.34 -1.09 -2.53
C LEU A 153 -0.71 -0.83 -1.15
N GLN A 154 0.61 -0.70 -1.10
CA GLN A 154 1.38 -0.33 0.09
C GLN A 154 1.53 1.19 0.21
N GLY A 155 1.43 1.91 -0.91
CA GLY A 155 1.64 3.35 -0.99
C GLY A 155 3.12 3.75 -1.01
N SER A 156 4.02 2.82 -1.34
CA SER A 156 5.44 3.10 -1.48
C SER A 156 5.71 3.89 -2.76
N ALA A 157 6.82 4.65 -2.77
CA ALA A 157 7.19 5.48 -3.90
C ALA A 157 7.51 4.62 -5.14
N ASN A 158 6.96 5.02 -6.29
CA ASN A 158 7.24 4.38 -7.57
C ASN A 158 8.69 4.62 -7.97
N GLY A 159 9.29 3.62 -8.60
CA GLY A 159 10.63 3.68 -9.17
C GLY A 159 10.69 2.89 -10.48
N ASP A 160 11.86 2.93 -11.11
CA ASP A 160 12.19 2.11 -12.28
C ASP A 160 13.67 1.74 -12.22
N ALA A 161 14.02 0.95 -11.20
CA ALA A 161 15.40 0.54 -10.97
C ALA A 161 15.49 -0.93 -10.59
N VAL A 162 16.59 -1.56 -10.99
CA VAL A 162 17.05 -2.86 -10.52
C VAL A 162 18.41 -2.66 -9.90
N TRP A 163 18.54 -3.03 -8.64
CA TRP A 163 19.79 -2.94 -7.89
C TRP A 163 20.47 -4.30 -7.84
N ALA A 164 21.75 -4.34 -8.22
CA ALA A 164 22.60 -5.51 -8.04
C ALA A 164 23.73 -5.19 -7.07
N PHE A 165 23.87 -6.01 -6.03
CA PHE A 165 24.84 -5.86 -4.95
C PHE A 165 25.85 -6.99 -5.01
N SER A 166 27.12 -6.66 -4.83
CA SER A 166 28.20 -7.61 -4.58
C SER A 166 29.20 -7.02 -3.58
N LEU A 167 30.10 -7.84 -3.04
CA LEU A 167 31.15 -7.37 -2.14
C LEU A 167 32.14 -6.40 -2.80
N LYS A 168 32.19 -6.37 -4.13
CA LYS A 168 33.04 -5.44 -4.91
C LYS A 168 32.29 -4.18 -5.35
N GLY A 169 31.01 -4.06 -5.00
CA GLY A 169 30.15 -2.94 -5.40
C GLY A 169 30.67 -1.59 -4.91
N GLN A 170 30.53 -0.56 -5.75
CA GLN A 170 31.05 0.79 -5.48
C GLN A 170 29.97 1.88 -5.53
N VAL A 171 28.75 1.52 -5.94
CA VAL A 171 27.64 2.48 -6.03
C VAL A 171 27.08 2.73 -4.64
N GLY A 172 27.02 4.00 -4.26
CA GLY A 172 26.46 4.43 -2.97
C GLY A 172 24.93 4.45 -2.94
N PRO A 173 24.33 4.57 -1.74
CA PRO A 173 22.89 4.67 -1.58
C PRO A 173 22.32 5.94 -2.21
N LEU A 174 21.03 5.89 -2.58
CA LEU A 174 20.26 7.06 -2.98
C LEU A 174 19.61 7.74 -1.76
N TRP A 175 18.89 8.83 -2.03
CA TRP A 175 18.08 9.55 -1.05
C TRP A 175 16.82 8.75 -0.69
N PRO A 176 16.34 8.80 0.56
CA PRO A 176 15.11 8.11 0.92
C PRO A 176 13.90 8.71 0.18
N PRO A 177 12.99 7.88 -0.38
CA PRO A 177 11.73 8.34 -0.92
C PRO A 177 10.79 8.84 0.20
N PRO A 178 9.71 9.56 -0.15
CA PRO A 178 8.63 9.80 0.80
C PRO A 178 8.11 8.47 1.38
N PRO A 179 8.02 8.34 2.71
CA PRO A 179 7.56 7.11 3.33
C PRO A 179 6.07 6.88 3.05
N PRO A 180 5.62 5.62 2.95
CA PRO A 180 4.21 5.33 2.77
C PRO A 180 3.39 5.71 4.02
N PRO A 181 2.08 5.97 3.86
CA PRO A 181 1.23 6.31 4.99
C PRO A 181 1.05 5.13 5.96
N THR A 182 1.22 5.42 7.24
CA THR A 182 1.01 4.48 8.36
C THR A 182 -0.33 4.68 9.06
N ILE A 183 -1.09 5.70 8.66
CA ILE A 183 -2.45 5.97 9.13
C ILE A 183 -3.35 5.98 7.90
N ALA A 184 -4.47 5.26 7.96
CA ALA A 184 -5.43 5.21 6.87
C ALA A 184 -6.16 6.55 6.74
N GLY A 185 -6.26 7.05 5.51
CA GLY A 185 -6.98 8.29 5.22
C GLY A 185 -6.42 9.03 4.00
N PRO A 186 -7.03 10.18 3.68
CA PRO A 186 -6.59 11.01 2.57
C PRO A 186 -5.23 11.65 2.87
N VAL A 187 -4.34 11.65 1.89
CA VAL A 187 -2.97 12.16 1.98
C VAL A 187 -2.73 13.28 0.96
N GLY A 188 -1.63 14.02 1.13
CA GLY A 188 -1.23 15.08 0.20
C GLY A 188 -1.71 16.49 0.58
N PRO A 189 -1.47 17.48 -0.30
CA PRO A 189 -1.79 18.87 -0.05
C PRO A 189 -3.31 19.14 -0.09
N ILE A 190 -3.74 20.20 0.59
CA ILE A 190 -5.13 20.68 0.54
C ILE A 190 -5.23 21.74 -0.56
N ALA A 191 -6.02 21.47 -1.59
CA ALA A 191 -6.31 22.44 -2.66
C ALA A 191 -7.44 23.40 -2.24
N THR A 192 -7.35 24.65 -2.65
CA THR A 192 -8.39 25.69 -2.44
C THR A 192 -8.88 26.22 -3.79
N GLY A 193 -10.07 26.82 -3.82
CA GLY A 193 -10.61 27.44 -5.04
C GLY A 193 -10.91 26.43 -6.17
N VAL A 194 -11.16 25.17 -5.81
CA VAL A 194 -11.49 24.10 -6.74
C VAL A 194 -12.98 23.78 -6.68
N ASP A 195 -13.59 23.55 -7.84
CA ASP A 195 -14.99 23.14 -8.00
C ASP A 195 -15.10 21.70 -8.53
N THR A 196 -13.98 21.06 -8.84
CA THR A 196 -13.93 19.77 -9.53
C THR A 196 -12.89 18.85 -8.88
N ILE A 197 -13.29 17.62 -8.61
CA ILE A 197 -12.43 16.52 -8.18
C ILE A 197 -12.47 15.46 -9.28
N LYS A 198 -11.31 15.15 -9.83
CA LYS A 198 -11.14 14.12 -10.86
C LYS A 198 -10.91 12.76 -10.20
N MET A 199 -11.67 11.75 -10.62
CA MET A 199 -11.45 10.35 -10.27
C MET A 199 -10.66 9.69 -11.40
N GLY A 200 -9.49 9.13 -11.10
CA GLY A 200 -8.55 8.64 -12.12
C GLY A 200 -7.67 9.74 -12.75
N GLY A 201 -7.46 10.86 -12.05
CA GLY A 201 -6.71 12.01 -12.57
C GLY A 201 -5.19 11.81 -12.63
N ASN A 202 -4.51 12.66 -13.40
CA ASN A 202 -3.03 12.70 -13.52
C ASN A 202 -2.38 11.36 -13.94
N ASN A 203 -3.05 10.59 -14.80
CA ASN A 203 -2.63 9.25 -15.20
C ASN A 203 -2.52 8.26 -14.01
N VAL A 204 -3.24 8.52 -12.91
CA VAL A 204 -3.30 7.63 -11.75
C VAL A 204 -4.74 7.16 -11.56
N GLU A 205 -5.04 5.98 -12.11
CA GLU A 205 -6.39 5.41 -12.18
C GLU A 205 -7.12 5.36 -10.83
N TYR A 206 -6.42 4.98 -9.77
CA TYR A 206 -7.02 4.82 -8.44
C TYR A 206 -6.75 6.03 -7.54
N SER A 207 -7.13 7.23 -7.99
CA SER A 207 -6.89 8.47 -7.24
C SER A 207 -8.04 9.47 -7.31
N PHE A 208 -8.17 10.28 -6.25
CA PHE A 208 -8.90 11.55 -6.28
C PHE A 208 -7.90 12.67 -6.48
N VAL A 209 -8.16 13.55 -7.45
CA VAL A 209 -7.27 14.67 -7.80
C VAL A 209 -8.07 15.96 -7.93
N PRO A 210 -7.87 16.95 -7.04
CA PRO A 210 -7.11 16.87 -5.80
C PRO A 210 -7.75 15.91 -4.78
N GLY A 211 -6.94 15.19 -3.99
CA GLY A 211 -7.44 14.25 -2.98
C GLY A 211 -7.98 14.93 -1.72
N ARG A 212 -7.59 16.19 -1.48
CA ARG A 212 -8.04 16.98 -0.33
C ARG A 212 -8.35 18.39 -0.80
N VAL A 213 -9.54 18.88 -0.45
CA VAL A 213 -10.00 20.21 -0.86
C VAL A 213 -10.53 21.00 0.32
N ARG A 214 -10.43 22.32 0.21
CA ARG A 214 -11.06 23.29 1.11
C ARG A 214 -11.97 24.20 0.31
N ILE A 215 -13.23 24.27 0.71
CA ILE A 215 -14.30 25.04 0.07
C ILE A 215 -15.12 25.80 1.12
N LYS A 216 -15.95 26.76 0.67
CA LYS A 216 -16.91 27.44 1.55
C LYS A 216 -18.23 26.69 1.62
N ALA A 217 -18.96 26.81 2.73
CA ALA A 217 -20.32 26.32 2.83
C ALA A 217 -21.20 26.89 1.70
N GLY A 218 -22.04 26.03 1.12
CA GLY A 218 -22.84 26.30 -0.08
C GLY A 218 -22.13 26.03 -1.41
N SER A 219 -20.83 25.68 -1.40
CA SER A 219 -20.11 25.34 -2.64
C SER A 219 -20.55 23.98 -3.18
N THR A 220 -20.53 23.85 -4.50
CA THR A 220 -20.80 22.59 -5.21
C THR A 220 -19.51 22.03 -5.80
N LEU A 221 -19.24 20.75 -5.56
CA LEU A 221 -18.12 20.02 -6.13
C LEU A 221 -18.60 19.05 -7.20
N ASN A 222 -17.94 19.04 -8.35
CA ASN A 222 -18.11 18.10 -9.44
C ASN A 222 -17.12 16.96 -9.32
N PHE A 223 -17.60 15.74 -9.09
CA PHE A 223 -16.83 14.52 -9.16
C PHE A 223 -16.86 14.01 -10.60
N THR A 224 -15.76 14.19 -11.32
CA THR A 224 -15.64 13.83 -12.74
C THR A 224 -14.76 12.61 -12.90
N ASN A 225 -15.29 11.54 -13.51
CA ASN A 225 -14.49 10.37 -13.83
C ASN A 225 -13.68 10.63 -15.12
N VAL A 226 -12.36 10.72 -14.97
CA VAL A 226 -11.42 10.87 -16.10
C VAL A 226 -10.53 9.63 -16.28
N GLY A 227 -10.72 8.60 -15.46
CA GLY A 227 -10.04 7.31 -15.56
C GLY A 227 -10.76 6.35 -16.49
N ASP A 228 -10.15 5.18 -16.67
CA ASP A 228 -10.64 4.13 -17.57
C ASP A 228 -11.72 3.26 -16.92
N LEU A 229 -11.70 3.12 -15.59
CA LEU A 229 -12.64 2.29 -14.84
C LEU A 229 -13.79 3.11 -14.25
N PRO A 230 -14.94 2.48 -13.96
CA PRO A 230 -16.00 3.14 -13.19
C PRO A 230 -15.54 3.52 -11.79
N HIS A 231 -15.80 4.76 -11.39
CA HIS A 231 -15.46 5.31 -10.07
C HIS A 231 -16.70 5.85 -9.35
N GLY A 232 -16.54 6.35 -8.14
CA GLY A 232 -17.57 7.09 -7.42
C GLY A 232 -16.97 7.84 -6.23
N ALA A 233 -17.77 8.65 -5.57
CA ALA A 233 -17.45 9.29 -4.31
C ALA A 233 -18.64 9.09 -3.35
N THR A 234 -18.38 8.38 -2.26
CA THR A 234 -19.39 8.03 -1.27
C THR A 234 -18.90 8.47 0.10
N ALA A 235 -19.74 9.20 0.84
CA ALA A 235 -19.43 9.63 2.19
C ALA A 235 -19.06 8.42 3.07
N TRP A 236 -18.06 8.61 3.92
CA TRP A 236 -17.66 7.57 4.88
C TRP A 236 -18.76 7.30 5.91
N GLN A 237 -19.43 8.36 6.37
CA GLN A 237 -20.65 8.24 7.16
C GLN A 237 -21.79 7.80 6.25
N LYS A 238 -22.25 6.56 6.48
CA LYS A 238 -23.27 5.93 5.63
C LYS A 238 -24.57 6.72 5.71
N GLY A 239 -25.01 7.24 4.57
CA GLY A 239 -26.31 7.92 4.42
C GLY A 239 -26.21 9.42 4.19
N ASP A 240 -25.03 10.03 4.35
CA ASP A 240 -24.88 11.48 4.19
C ASP A 240 -24.99 11.90 2.72
N TRP A 241 -24.17 11.31 1.84
CA TRP A 241 -24.21 11.55 0.41
C TRP A 241 -23.47 10.45 -0.38
N ASP A 242 -23.88 10.27 -1.64
CA ASP A 242 -23.27 9.30 -2.56
C ASP A 242 -23.47 9.78 -4.01
N THR A 243 -22.41 9.79 -4.81
CA THR A 243 -22.52 10.03 -6.26
C THR A 243 -23.09 8.82 -7.00
N GLY A 244 -23.06 7.64 -6.37
CA GLY A 244 -23.19 6.37 -7.06
C GLY A 244 -21.98 6.08 -7.94
N VAL A 245 -22.09 5.04 -8.78
CA VAL A 245 -21.08 4.73 -9.79
C VAL A 245 -21.17 5.74 -10.94
N VAL A 246 -20.06 6.40 -11.22
CA VAL A 246 -19.83 7.38 -12.28
C VAL A 246 -18.99 6.72 -13.38
N PRO A 247 -19.56 6.40 -14.55
CA PRO A 247 -18.82 5.90 -15.72
C PRO A 247 -17.75 6.89 -16.22
N ALA A 248 -16.77 6.38 -16.97
CA ALA A 248 -15.71 7.19 -17.57
C ALA A 248 -16.30 8.33 -18.43
N GLY A 249 -15.72 9.53 -18.30
CA GLY A 249 -16.14 10.74 -19.01
C GLY A 249 -17.37 11.45 -18.43
N LEU A 250 -18.00 10.90 -17.39
CA LEU A 250 -19.18 11.51 -16.75
C LEU A 250 -18.85 12.21 -15.43
N SER A 251 -19.76 13.09 -15.01
CA SER A 251 -19.66 13.84 -13.77
C SER A 251 -20.93 13.73 -12.93
N LYS A 252 -20.76 13.82 -11.61
CA LYS A 252 -21.82 13.98 -10.62
C LYS A 252 -21.45 15.08 -9.64
N SER A 253 -22.43 15.86 -9.19
CA SER A 253 -22.19 17.02 -8.33
C SER A 253 -22.78 16.82 -6.94
N ILE A 254 -22.08 17.31 -5.92
CA ILE A 254 -22.55 17.33 -4.52
C ILE A 254 -22.36 18.75 -3.99
N THR A 255 -23.41 19.29 -3.37
CA THR A 255 -23.37 20.59 -2.70
C THR A 255 -23.15 20.38 -1.20
N PHE A 256 -22.16 21.07 -0.65
CA PHE A 256 -21.82 20.98 0.78
C PHE A 256 -22.31 22.24 1.48
N THR A 257 -23.39 22.14 2.26
CA THR A 257 -24.06 23.30 2.86
C THR A 257 -23.63 23.60 4.29
N GLU A 258 -23.10 22.62 5.01
CA GLU A 258 -22.72 22.76 6.42
C GLU A 258 -21.19 22.79 6.57
N PRO A 259 -20.65 23.66 7.44
CA PRO A 259 -19.24 23.62 7.80
C PRO A 259 -18.87 22.28 8.46
N GLY A 260 -17.69 21.77 8.14
CA GLY A 260 -17.25 20.48 8.66
C GLY A 260 -16.15 19.82 7.85
N VAL A 261 -15.72 18.64 8.30
CA VAL A 261 -14.74 17.81 7.60
C VAL A 261 -15.42 16.55 7.13
N TYR A 262 -15.58 16.43 5.81
CA TYR A 262 -16.21 15.31 5.14
C TYR A 262 -15.15 14.39 4.57
N TYR A 263 -15.16 13.15 5.01
CA TYR A 263 -14.34 12.10 4.42
C TYR A 263 -15.17 11.24 3.50
N TYR A 264 -14.58 10.81 2.39
CA TYR A 264 -15.25 9.97 1.41
C TYR A 264 -14.28 8.97 0.79
N ILE A 265 -14.84 7.92 0.20
CA ILE A 265 -14.10 6.89 -0.53
C ILE A 265 -14.69 6.67 -1.91
N CYS A 266 -13.93 6.01 -2.79
CA CYS A 266 -14.51 5.43 -3.99
C CYS A 266 -15.13 4.09 -3.64
N ALA A 267 -16.46 3.96 -3.73
CA ALA A 267 -17.14 2.72 -3.36
C ALA A 267 -16.60 1.49 -4.14
N PRO A 268 -16.39 1.56 -5.48
CA PRO A 268 -15.71 0.51 -6.25
C PRO A 268 -14.24 0.27 -5.85
N HIS A 269 -13.55 1.31 -5.38
CA HIS A 269 -12.10 1.32 -5.11
C HIS A 269 -11.80 1.89 -3.71
N PRO A 270 -12.17 1.19 -2.64
CA PRO A 270 -12.23 1.72 -1.27
C PRO A 270 -10.90 2.06 -0.60
N TRP A 271 -9.78 1.80 -1.28
CA TRP A 271 -8.47 2.32 -0.90
C TRP A 271 -8.24 3.76 -1.38
N MET A 272 -9.12 4.30 -2.23
CA MET A 272 -9.14 5.71 -2.61
C MET A 272 -9.85 6.50 -1.51
N TYR A 273 -9.12 7.42 -0.87
CA TYR A 273 -9.64 8.28 0.18
C TYR A 273 -9.62 9.74 -0.29
N GLY A 274 -10.67 10.47 0.04
CA GLY A 274 -10.74 11.90 -0.19
C GLY A 274 -11.20 12.67 1.05
N GLN A 275 -10.88 13.97 1.07
CA GLN A 275 -11.29 14.92 2.11
C GLN A 275 -11.89 16.18 1.49
N VAL A 276 -13.03 16.61 1.99
CA VAL A 276 -13.57 17.96 1.78
C VAL A 276 -13.60 18.66 3.14
N ILE A 277 -12.96 19.82 3.23
CA ILE A 277 -13.01 20.72 4.37
C ILE A 277 -13.92 21.88 3.98
N VAL A 278 -15.02 22.07 4.70
CA VAL A 278 -16.01 23.12 4.45
C VAL A 278 -15.91 24.15 5.57
N GLU A 279 -15.67 25.40 5.19
CA GLU A 279 -15.57 26.55 6.08
C GLU A 279 -16.80 27.47 5.97
#